data_AF-A0AAD7D5Y9-F1
#
_entry.id   AF-A0AAD7D5Y9-F1
#
_cell.length_a   1.000
_cell.length_b   1.000
_cell.length_c   1.000
_cell.angle_alpha   90.00
_cell.angle_beta   90.00
_cell.angle_gamma   90.00
#
_symmetry.space_group_name_H-M   'P 1'
#
loop_
_entity.id
_entity.type
_entity.pdbx_description
1 polymer ?
#
loop_
_entity_poly.entity_id
_entity_poly.type
_entity_poly.pdbx_seq_one_letter_code
_entity_poly.pdbx_strand_id
1 'polypeptide(L)'
;MPGGVCEYNVSWMDRTFSAVKRSESLLAPELQNGNLSRRDYDALMRSLPGLHHSEFLGYVVSGAGVFLYSRKTPKLSVGIIGYILGLALGKGLRVYTHTSYFRSIENINGFSQAMDNVKLEIPFQQEADTPYGESPEPSVAVARTPALPASASQAPLAKSRWEEIRAVRRAADGPGKAWENIRQGRKPDGTPLSKQTASETERSESDNGQSWTSAFRDNDRAAEQASFDAMLEKERKMSSS
;
A
#
# COMPACT_ATOMS: atom_id res chain seq x y z
N MET A 1 14.96 -20.21 -28.04
CA MET A 1 13.97 -19.21 -27.63
C MET A 1 14.74 -18.03 -27.04
N PRO A 2 14.73 -16.85 -27.64
CA PRO A 2 15.35 -15.68 -27.03
C PRO A 2 14.63 -15.39 -25.71
N GLY A 3 15.35 -15.50 -24.59
CA GLY A 3 14.80 -15.13 -23.29
C GLY A 3 14.53 -13.63 -23.31
N GLY A 4 13.26 -13.23 -23.27
CA GLY A 4 12.87 -11.83 -23.18
C GLY A 4 13.49 -11.23 -21.92
N VAL A 5 14.29 -10.17 -22.09
CA VAL A 5 14.82 -9.42 -20.96
C VAL A 5 13.69 -8.54 -20.44
N CYS A 6 13.13 -8.89 -19.28
CA CYS A 6 12.15 -8.06 -18.60
C CYS A 6 12.87 -6.82 -18.04
N GLU A 7 12.60 -5.64 -18.60
CA GLU A 7 13.14 -4.39 -18.07
C GLU A 7 12.39 -4.00 -16.79
N TYR A 8 13.02 -4.24 -15.64
CA TYR A 8 12.45 -3.94 -14.33
C TYR A 8 12.98 -2.61 -13.78
N ASN A 9 12.16 -1.57 -13.86
CA ASN A 9 12.50 -0.25 -13.32
C ASN A 9 11.91 -0.06 -11.92
N VAL A 10 12.76 -0.23 -10.89
CA VAL A 10 12.40 -0.09 -9.46
C VAL A 10 11.73 1.26 -9.16
N SER A 11 12.30 2.35 -9.68
CA SER A 11 11.80 3.70 -9.42
C SER A 11 10.41 3.95 -10.01
N TRP A 12 10.14 3.37 -11.18
CA TRP A 12 8.81 3.43 -11.82
C TRP A 12 7.79 2.58 -11.05
N MET A 13 8.18 1.36 -10.65
CA MET A 13 7.31 0.47 -9.86
C MET A 13 6.83 1.17 -8.59
N ASP A 14 7.75 1.75 -7.82
CA ASP A 14 7.41 2.38 -6.55
C ASP A 14 6.52 3.61 -6.71
N ARG A 15 6.70 4.40 -7.77
CA ARG A 15 5.82 5.54 -8.06
C ARG A 15 4.43 5.10 -8.49
N THR A 16 4.37 4.17 -9.45
CA THR A 16 3.13 3.68 -10.05
C THR A 16 2.26 2.94 -9.04
N PHE A 17 2.87 2.15 -8.18
CA PHE A 17 2.20 1.24 -7.26
C PHE A 17 2.25 1.70 -5.79
N SER A 18 2.44 2.99 -5.57
CA SER A 18 2.55 3.62 -4.23
C SER A 18 1.34 3.41 -3.31
N ALA A 19 0.16 3.09 -3.86
CA ALA A 19 -1.06 2.86 -3.09
C ALA A 19 -1.71 1.53 -3.44
N VAL A 20 -2.24 0.82 -2.43
CA VAL A 20 -2.97 -0.46 -2.60
C VAL A 20 -4.08 -0.32 -3.63
N LYS A 21 -4.96 0.68 -3.46
CA LYS A 21 -6.13 0.89 -4.33
C LYS A 21 -5.73 1.15 -5.78
N ARG A 22 -4.64 1.90 -6.00
CA ARG A 22 -4.11 2.20 -7.33
C ARG A 22 -3.50 0.95 -7.97
N SER A 23 -2.77 0.17 -7.19
CA SER A 23 -2.18 -1.09 -7.64
C SER A 23 -3.25 -2.09 -8.04
N GLU A 24 -4.28 -2.24 -7.21
CA GLU A 24 -5.43 -3.09 -7.52
C GLU A 24 -6.15 -2.63 -8.80
N SER A 25 -6.38 -1.33 -8.98
CA SER A 25 -7.06 -0.84 -10.19
C SER A 25 -6.27 -1.10 -11.48
N LEU A 26 -4.93 -1.03 -11.42
CA LEU A 26 -4.06 -1.26 -12.57
C LEU A 26 -3.80 -2.74 -12.84
N LEU A 27 -3.71 -3.56 -11.80
CA LEU A 27 -3.35 -4.98 -11.92
C LEU A 27 -4.57 -5.91 -12.05
N ALA A 28 -5.75 -5.50 -11.57
CA ALA A 28 -6.95 -6.32 -11.65
C ALA A 28 -7.38 -6.65 -13.10
N PRO A 29 -7.29 -5.73 -14.09
CA PRO A 29 -7.52 -6.06 -15.49
C PRO A 29 -6.53 -7.11 -16.01
N GLU A 30 -5.25 -6.99 -15.66
CA GLU A 30 -4.20 -7.91 -16.11
C GLU A 30 -4.34 -9.32 -15.52
N LEU A 31 -4.86 -9.42 -14.30
CA LEU A 31 -5.26 -10.69 -13.70
C LEU A 31 -6.46 -11.32 -14.46
N GLN A 32 -7.46 -10.53 -14.85
CA GLN A 32 -8.62 -11.01 -15.60
C GLN A 32 -8.25 -11.44 -17.03
N ASN A 33 -7.28 -10.75 -17.64
CA ASN A 33 -6.75 -11.05 -18.97
C ASN A 33 -5.84 -12.29 -18.97
N GLY A 34 -5.48 -12.83 -17.80
CA GLY A 34 -4.59 -13.98 -17.67
C GLY A 34 -3.11 -13.67 -17.93
N ASN A 35 -2.74 -12.40 -18.10
CA ASN A 35 -1.34 -11.97 -18.19
C ASN A 35 -0.64 -12.15 -16.84
N LEU A 36 -1.36 -11.90 -15.75
CA LEU A 36 -0.86 -12.09 -14.40
C LEU A 36 -1.42 -13.37 -13.76
N SER A 37 -0.56 -14.19 -13.15
CA SER A 37 -1.05 -15.30 -12.32
C SER A 37 -1.64 -14.75 -11.01
N ARG A 38 -2.60 -15.48 -10.41
CA ARG A 38 -3.17 -15.09 -9.11
C ARG A 38 -2.12 -14.99 -8.01
N ARG A 39 -1.13 -15.87 -8.05
CA ARG A 39 0.00 -15.89 -7.11
C ARG A 39 0.88 -14.65 -7.26
N ASP A 40 1.23 -14.27 -8.50
CA ASP A 40 2.04 -13.10 -8.78
C ASP A 40 1.31 -11.80 -8.41
N TYR A 41 -0.01 -11.76 -8.64
CA TYR A 41 -0.90 -10.69 -8.18
C TYR A 41 -0.83 -10.52 -6.66
N ASP A 42 -1.05 -11.60 -5.91
CA ASP A 42 -1.04 -11.56 -4.44
C ASP A 42 0.37 -11.19 -3.91
N ALA A 43 1.44 -11.63 -4.58
CA ALA A 43 2.81 -11.27 -4.25
C ALA A 43 3.09 -9.77 -4.46
N LEU A 44 2.61 -9.19 -5.58
CA LEU A 44 2.66 -7.75 -5.83
C LEU A 44 1.90 -6.98 -4.76
N MET A 45 0.67 -7.38 -4.49
CA MET A 45 -0.18 -6.66 -3.54
C MET A 45 0.38 -6.70 -2.11
N ARG A 46 1.20 -7.70 -1.77
CA ARG A 46 1.94 -7.73 -0.49
C ARG A 46 3.22 -6.91 -0.50
N SER A 47 3.93 -6.83 -1.63
CA SER A 47 5.17 -6.06 -1.71
C SER A 47 4.89 -4.56 -1.82
N LEU A 48 4.00 -4.13 -2.71
CA LEU A 48 3.81 -2.73 -3.10
C LEU A 48 3.43 -1.74 -1.97
N PRO A 49 2.52 -2.04 -1.02
CA PRO A 49 2.04 -1.02 -0.07
C PRO A 49 2.90 -0.80 1.18
N GLY A 50 3.97 -1.58 1.37
CA GLY A 50 4.83 -1.49 2.56
C GLY A 50 6.22 -0.91 2.33
N LEU A 51 6.66 -0.78 1.07
CA LEU A 51 8.07 -0.51 0.76
C LEU A 51 8.53 0.92 1.11
N HIS A 52 7.63 1.90 1.18
CA HIS A 52 8.03 3.28 1.52
C HIS A 52 8.40 3.48 3.00
N HIS A 53 8.00 2.60 3.91
CA HIS A 53 8.36 2.72 5.32
C HIS A 53 9.79 2.24 5.62
N SER A 54 10.44 1.48 4.73
CA SER A 54 11.81 1.02 4.99
C SER A 54 12.83 2.16 4.98
N GLU A 55 12.57 3.23 4.21
CA GLU A 55 13.43 4.42 4.23
C GLU A 55 13.40 5.09 5.60
N PHE A 56 12.21 5.23 6.19
CA PHE A 56 12.05 5.74 7.55
C PHE A 56 12.72 4.83 8.59
N LEU A 57 12.61 3.51 8.44
CA LEU A 57 13.24 2.56 9.35
C LEU A 57 14.77 2.71 9.36
N GLY A 58 15.38 2.93 8.18
CA GLY A 58 16.82 3.20 8.07
C GLY A 58 17.24 4.45 8.83
N TYR A 59 16.45 5.53 8.77
CA TYR A 59 16.69 6.74 9.55
C TYR A 59 16.51 6.53 11.05
N VAL A 60 15.47 5.81 11.47
CA VAL A 60 15.21 5.53 12.89
C VAL A 60 16.33 4.69 13.50
N VAL A 61 16.74 3.60 12.83
CA VAL A 61 17.79 2.71 13.32
C VAL A 61 19.14 3.42 13.36
N SER A 62 19.50 4.17 12.31
CA SER A 62 20.76 4.93 12.28
C SER A 62 20.76 6.07 13.29
N GLY A 63 19.66 6.82 13.41
CA GLY A 63 19.48 7.89 14.40
C GLY A 63 19.56 7.38 15.83
N ALA A 64 18.90 6.25 16.15
CA ALA A 64 18.98 5.61 17.46
C ALA A 64 20.41 5.13 17.76
N GLY A 65 21.08 4.51 16.79
CA GLY A 65 22.48 4.07 16.94
C GLY A 65 23.43 5.23 17.20
N VAL A 66 23.31 6.32 16.43
CA VAL A 66 24.10 7.55 16.63
C VAL A 66 23.77 8.20 17.97
N PHE A 67 22.49 8.26 18.37
CA PHE A 67 22.08 8.84 19.65
C PHE A 67 22.66 8.06 20.84
N LEU A 68 22.61 6.73 20.80
CA LEU A 68 23.18 5.86 21.82
C LEU A 68 24.71 5.97 21.88
N TYR A 69 25.37 6.09 20.73
CA TYR A 69 26.83 6.24 20.65
C TYR A 69 27.31 7.63 21.07
N SER A 70 26.62 8.68 20.62
CA SER A 70 26.99 10.09 20.89
C SER A 70 26.78 10.51 22.34
N ARG A 71 26.06 9.72 23.13
CA ARG A 71 25.82 9.96 24.57
C ARG A 71 27.11 10.10 25.40
N LYS A 72 28.25 9.61 24.90
CA LYS A 72 29.57 9.73 25.57
C LYS A 72 30.47 10.81 24.98
N THR A 73 30.41 11.07 23.67
CA THR A 73 31.18 12.14 23.00
C THR A 73 30.47 12.57 21.70
N PRO A 74 29.66 13.65 21.71
CA PRO A 74 28.96 14.10 20.52
C PRO A 74 29.94 14.79 19.56
N LYS A 75 30.49 14.03 18.60
CA LYS A 75 31.24 14.59 17.47
C LYS A 75 30.31 14.66 16.26
N LEU A 76 30.21 15.84 15.65
CA LEU A 76 29.42 16.10 14.44
C LEU A 76 29.69 15.06 13.34
N SER A 77 30.95 14.63 13.18
CA SER A 77 31.37 13.64 12.20
C SER A 77 30.68 12.29 12.33
N VAL A 78 30.35 11.85 13.55
CA VAL A 78 29.64 10.58 13.79
C VAL A 78 28.22 10.64 13.27
N GLY A 79 27.55 11.79 13.42
CA GLY A 79 26.21 12.01 12.88
C GLY A 79 26.17 11.94 11.36
N ILE A 80 27.14 12.57 10.69
CA ILE A 80 27.24 12.57 9.22
C ILE A 80 27.50 11.16 8.69
N ILE A 81 28.44 10.42 9.29
CA ILE A 81 28.74 9.03 8.88
C ILE A 81 27.53 8.13 9.10
N GLY A 82 26.85 8.26 10.24
CA GLY A 82 25.63 7.50 10.53
C GLY A 82 24.51 7.77 9.54
N TYR A 83 24.32 9.04 9.14
CA TYR A 83 23.34 9.42 8.12
C TYR A 83 23.64 8.80 6.74
N ILE A 84 24.88 8.90 6.27
CA ILE A 84 25.29 8.33 4.96
C ILE A 84 25.11 6.80 4.97
N LEU A 85 25.51 6.15 6.06
CA LEU A 85 25.34 4.70 6.21
C LEU A 85 23.86 4.30 6.25
N GLY A 86 23.02 5.07 6.95
CA GLY A 86 21.57 4.88 6.99
C GLY A 86 20.95 4.98 5.58
N LEU A 87 21.34 5.97 4.79
CA LEU A 87 20.91 6.10 3.40
C LEU A 87 21.32 4.90 2.53
N ALA A 88 22.57 4.46 2.64
CA ALA A 88 23.08 3.33 1.87
C ALA A 88 22.35 2.02 2.23
N LEU A 89 22.13 1.77 3.52
CA LEU A 89 21.38 0.61 4.01
C LEU A 89 19.91 0.65 3.56
N GLY A 90 19.26 1.81 3.65
CA GLY A 90 17.88 1.99 3.20
C GLY A 90 17.71 1.68 1.71
N LYS A 91 18.61 2.21 0.87
CA LYS A 91 18.63 1.91 -0.57
C LYS A 91 18.93 0.43 -0.86
N GLY A 92 19.85 -0.17 -0.12
CA GLY A 92 20.20 -1.59 -0.25
C GLY A 92 19.03 -2.52 0.08
N LEU A 93 18.33 -2.26 1.19
CA LEU A 93 17.14 -3.02 1.59
C LEU A 93 16.03 -2.91 0.55
N ARG A 94 15.82 -1.71 -0.02
CA ARG A 94 14.86 -1.51 -1.12
C ARG A 94 15.19 -2.41 -2.31
N VAL A 95 16.42 -2.36 -2.83
CA VAL A 95 16.84 -3.24 -3.94
C VAL A 95 16.70 -4.72 -3.57
N TYR A 96 17.05 -5.11 -2.34
CA TYR A 96 16.88 -6.48 -1.86
C TYR A 96 15.41 -6.95 -1.87
N THR A 97 14.46 -6.10 -1.45
CA THR A 97 13.03 -6.44 -1.47
C THR A 97 12.50 -6.59 -2.90
N HIS A 98 12.90 -5.73 -3.84
CA HIS A 98 12.51 -5.89 -5.24
C HIS A 98 13.11 -7.14 -5.89
N THR A 99 14.38 -7.43 -5.61
CA THR A 99 15.05 -8.61 -6.18
C THR A 99 14.49 -9.92 -5.64
N SER A 100 14.16 -9.99 -4.35
CA SER A 100 13.47 -11.16 -3.76
C SER A 100 12.06 -11.33 -4.30
N TYR A 101 11.30 -10.23 -4.45
CA TYR A 101 10.00 -10.25 -5.13
C TYR A 101 10.12 -10.75 -6.57
N PHE A 102 11.05 -10.22 -7.37
CA PHE A 102 11.21 -10.60 -8.77
C PHE A 102 11.58 -12.09 -8.93
N ARG A 103 12.38 -12.64 -8.00
CA ARG A 103 12.69 -14.08 -7.95
C ARG A 103 11.49 -14.96 -7.59
N SER A 104 10.44 -14.39 -7.00
CA SER A 104 9.22 -15.11 -6.63
C SER A 104 8.17 -15.20 -7.74
N ILE A 105 8.35 -14.44 -8.83
CA ILE A 105 7.43 -14.41 -9.97
C ILE A 105 7.52 -15.73 -10.74
N GLU A 106 6.39 -16.39 -10.94
CA GLU A 106 6.34 -17.69 -11.62
C GLU A 106 6.29 -17.54 -13.14
N ASN A 107 5.56 -16.53 -13.64
CA ASN A 107 5.43 -16.25 -15.07
C ASN A 107 6.03 -14.89 -15.45
N ILE A 108 7.34 -14.87 -15.68
CA ILE A 108 8.08 -13.64 -16.04
C ILE A 108 7.53 -13.00 -17.33
N ASN A 109 7.15 -13.81 -18.31
CA ASN A 109 6.64 -13.30 -19.60
C ASN A 109 5.29 -12.60 -19.42
N GLY A 110 4.37 -13.24 -18.68
CA GLY A 110 3.06 -12.67 -18.36
C GLY A 110 3.17 -11.40 -17.51
N PHE A 111 4.08 -11.39 -16.53
CA PHE A 111 4.38 -10.21 -15.74
C PHE A 111 4.90 -9.04 -16.60
N SER A 112 5.87 -9.29 -17.48
CA SER A 112 6.40 -8.24 -18.37
C SER A 112 5.31 -7.64 -19.25
N GLN A 113 4.46 -8.48 -19.85
CA GLN A 113 3.34 -8.04 -20.67
C GLN A 113 2.33 -7.22 -19.86
N ALA A 114 2.03 -7.64 -18.64
CA ALA A 114 1.16 -6.89 -17.74
C ALA A 114 1.74 -5.51 -17.39
N MET A 115 3.05 -5.42 -17.12
CA MET A 115 3.70 -4.13 -16.86
C MET A 115 3.65 -3.20 -18.08
N ASP A 116 3.82 -3.74 -19.28
CA ASP A 116 3.73 -2.94 -20.51
C ASP A 116 2.29 -2.45 -20.77
N ASN A 117 1.28 -3.27 -20.50
CA ASN A 117 -0.12 -2.83 -20.55
C ASN A 117 -0.41 -1.72 -19.52
N VAL A 118 0.12 -1.86 -18.30
CA VAL A 118 -0.01 -0.82 -17.26
C VAL A 118 0.68 0.48 -17.67
N LYS A 119 1.85 0.42 -18.33
CA LYS A 119 2.53 1.62 -18.87
C LYS A 119 1.69 2.31 -19.94
N LEU A 120 0.92 1.55 -20.74
CA LEU A 120 0.01 2.12 -21.75
C LEU A 120 -1.24 2.73 -21.12
N GLU A 121 -1.74 2.14 -20.02
CA GLU A 121 -2.94 2.62 -19.33
C GLU A 121 -2.69 3.89 -18.52
N ILE A 122 -1.51 4.02 -17.91
CA ILE A 122 -1.13 5.25 -17.23
C ILE A 122 -0.86 6.28 -18.32
N PRO A 123 -1.76 7.28 -18.55
CA PRO A 123 -1.43 8.35 -19.46
C PRO A 123 -0.13 8.91 -18.93
N PHE A 124 0.88 8.94 -19.79
CA PHE A 124 2.23 9.36 -19.47
C PHE A 124 2.12 10.78 -18.87
N GLN A 125 1.88 10.87 -17.57
CA GLN A 125 2.35 11.97 -16.77
C GLN A 125 3.85 11.74 -16.75
N GLN A 126 4.44 12.07 -17.90
CA GLN A 126 5.74 12.67 -17.98
C GLN A 126 5.64 13.84 -17.00
N GLU A 127 5.83 13.54 -15.71
CA GLU A 127 6.56 14.45 -14.86
C GLU A 127 7.78 14.76 -15.70
N ALA A 128 7.75 15.94 -16.32
CA ALA A 128 8.93 16.54 -16.83
C ALA A 128 9.90 16.47 -15.64
N ASP A 129 10.86 15.56 -15.73
CA ASP A 129 12.14 15.69 -15.06
C ASP A 129 12.71 17.00 -15.62
N THR A 130 12.17 18.15 -15.22
CA THR A 130 12.84 19.43 -15.29
C THR A 130 13.96 19.29 -14.27
N PRO A 131 15.23 19.16 -14.70
CA PRO A 131 16.32 18.86 -13.77
C PRO A 131 16.55 20.00 -12.79
N TYR A 132 16.00 21.20 -13.07
CA TYR A 132 15.98 22.37 -12.21
C TYR A 132 14.72 23.20 -12.55
N GLY A 133 13.64 22.98 -11.80
CA GLY A 133 12.44 23.81 -11.83
C GLY A 133 12.55 24.93 -10.81
N GLU A 134 13.17 26.03 -11.23
CA GLU A 134 13.07 27.36 -10.67
C GLU A 134 11.66 27.61 -10.09
N SER A 135 11.61 27.91 -8.79
CA SER A 135 10.39 28.37 -8.11
C SER A 135 9.81 29.50 -8.96
N PRO A 136 8.59 29.39 -9.51
CA PRO A 136 8.01 30.50 -10.24
C PRO A 136 7.88 31.65 -9.26
N GLU A 137 8.65 32.71 -9.49
CA GLU A 137 8.32 34.01 -8.91
C GLU A 137 6.84 34.30 -9.19
N PRO A 138 6.13 34.99 -8.28
CA PRO A 138 4.74 35.36 -8.47
C PRO A 138 4.60 36.30 -9.68
N SER A 139 4.46 35.71 -10.86
CA SER A 139 4.08 36.36 -12.09
C SER A 139 2.70 36.97 -11.88
N VAL A 140 2.68 38.29 -11.83
CA VAL A 140 1.48 39.12 -11.73
C VAL A 140 0.55 38.74 -12.89
N ALA A 141 -0.62 38.21 -12.53
CA ALA A 141 -1.64 37.76 -13.45
C ALA A 141 -2.09 38.87 -14.40
N VAL A 142 -1.80 38.73 -15.70
CA VAL A 142 -2.55 39.41 -16.75
C VAL A 142 -3.70 38.50 -17.16
N ALA A 143 -4.90 38.84 -16.69
CA ALA A 143 -6.14 38.18 -17.07
C ALA A 143 -6.33 38.26 -18.60
N ARG A 144 -6.35 37.10 -19.27
CA ARG A 144 -6.94 36.95 -20.60
C ARG A 144 -7.96 35.84 -20.57
N THR A 145 -9.21 36.26 -20.63
CA THR A 145 -10.43 35.46 -20.81
C THR A 145 -10.37 34.69 -22.12
N PRO A 146 -10.46 33.34 -22.12
CA PRO A 146 -10.75 32.59 -23.33
C PRO A 146 -12.25 32.47 -23.55
N ALA A 147 -12.68 32.87 -24.75
CA ALA A 147 -14.04 32.73 -25.25
C ALA A 147 -14.42 31.25 -25.49
N LEU A 148 -15.67 30.92 -25.19
CA LEU A 148 -16.33 29.64 -25.43
C LEU A 148 -16.53 29.37 -26.94
N PRO A 149 -16.33 28.13 -27.42
CA PRO A 149 -17.05 27.63 -28.57
C PRO A 149 -18.24 26.73 -28.18
N ALA A 150 -19.23 26.77 -29.04
CA ALA A 150 -20.59 26.29 -28.91
C ALA A 150 -20.76 24.76 -28.94
N SER A 151 -21.85 24.33 -28.28
CA SER A 151 -22.71 23.17 -28.57
C SER A 151 -22.20 22.11 -29.54
N ALA A 152 -21.88 20.94 -29.00
CA ALA A 152 -21.87 19.68 -29.73
C ALA A 152 -22.93 18.73 -29.15
N SER A 153 -23.78 18.22 -30.04
CA SER A 153 -24.86 17.25 -29.82
C SER A 153 -24.41 16.04 -29.00
N GLN A 154 -25.07 15.78 -27.87
CA GLN A 154 -24.91 14.57 -27.09
C GLN A 154 -25.69 13.42 -27.75
N ALA A 155 -24.96 12.48 -28.36
CA ALA A 155 -25.49 11.14 -28.62
C ALA A 155 -25.55 10.35 -27.29
N PRO A 156 -26.54 9.47 -27.08
CA PRO A 156 -26.69 8.74 -25.82
C PRO A 156 -25.52 7.77 -25.62
N LEU A 157 -24.58 8.15 -24.76
CA LEU A 157 -23.48 7.29 -24.30
C LEU A 157 -24.07 6.05 -23.62
N ALA A 158 -23.64 4.87 -24.07
CA ALA A 158 -23.91 3.60 -23.38
C ALA A 158 -23.51 3.74 -21.91
N LYS A 159 -24.48 3.58 -21.00
CA LYS A 159 -24.29 3.75 -19.56
C LYS A 159 -23.16 2.83 -19.10
N SER A 160 -22.11 3.44 -18.56
CA SER A 160 -20.94 2.71 -18.04
C SER A 160 -21.39 1.73 -16.97
N ARG A 161 -20.87 0.49 -17.00
CA ARG A 161 -21.09 -0.55 -15.97
C ARG A 161 -20.84 -0.02 -14.55
N TRP A 162 -19.93 0.95 -14.40
CA TRP A 162 -19.68 1.63 -13.13
C TRP A 162 -20.81 2.54 -12.66
N GLU A 163 -21.58 3.09 -13.60
CA GLU A 163 -22.77 3.89 -13.33
C GLU A 163 -23.94 3.02 -12.90
N GLU A 164 -24.05 1.82 -13.46
CA GLU A 164 -24.98 0.78 -13.01
C GLU A 164 -24.66 0.32 -11.58
N ILE A 165 -23.39 0.01 -11.27
CA ILE A 165 -22.97 -0.35 -9.90
C ILE A 165 -23.29 0.78 -8.91
N ARG A 166 -23.05 2.04 -9.30
CA ARG A 166 -23.38 3.21 -8.47
C ARG A 166 -24.89 3.39 -8.29
N ALA A 167 -25.70 3.12 -9.32
CA ALA A 167 -27.16 3.19 -9.25
C ALA A 167 -27.73 2.10 -8.34
N VAL A 168 -27.26 0.85 -8.47
CA VAL A 168 -27.67 -0.27 -7.61
C VAL A 168 -27.34 0.02 -6.15
N ARG A 169 -26.17 0.59 -5.86
CA ARG A 169 -25.77 0.96 -4.49
C ARG A 169 -26.56 2.13 -3.89
N ARG A 170 -27.17 2.98 -4.71
CA ARG A 170 -28.10 4.03 -4.25
C ARG A 170 -29.52 3.49 -4.03
N ALA A 171 -29.93 2.49 -4.83
CA ALA A 171 -31.25 1.88 -4.73
C ALA A 171 -31.36 0.90 -3.56
N ALA A 172 -30.27 0.18 -3.24
CA ALA A 172 -30.19 -0.67 -2.07
C ALA A 172 -29.92 0.19 -0.83
N ASP A 173 -30.99 0.67 -0.21
CA ASP A 173 -31.06 1.15 1.17
C ASP A 173 -29.89 2.03 1.63
N GLY A 174 -30.11 3.35 1.58
CA GLY A 174 -29.11 4.40 1.75
C GLY A 174 -28.06 4.17 2.86
N PRO A 175 -26.88 4.80 2.73
CA PRO A 175 -25.66 4.47 3.47
C PRO A 175 -25.80 4.38 5.00
N GLY A 176 -26.84 4.97 5.60
CA GLY A 176 -27.13 4.83 7.03
C GLY A 176 -27.52 3.41 7.49
N LYS A 177 -28.25 2.63 6.69
CA LYS A 177 -28.76 1.30 7.12
C LYS A 177 -27.66 0.24 7.21
N ALA A 178 -26.67 0.27 6.32
CA ALA A 178 -25.54 -0.67 6.35
C ALA A 178 -24.67 -0.50 7.61
N TRP A 179 -24.41 0.75 8.02
CA TRP A 179 -23.68 1.04 9.25
C TRP A 179 -24.47 0.70 10.51
N GLU A 180 -25.80 0.85 10.47
CA GLU A 180 -26.68 0.44 11.56
C GLU A 180 -26.69 -1.07 11.75
N ASN A 181 -26.74 -1.86 10.66
CA ASN A 181 -26.67 -3.31 10.73
C ASN A 181 -25.35 -3.77 11.38
N ILE A 182 -24.22 -3.16 11.03
CA ILE A 182 -22.92 -3.47 11.65
C ILE A 182 -22.93 -3.15 13.15
N ARG A 183 -23.46 -1.99 13.56
CA ARG A 183 -23.58 -1.62 14.99
C ARG A 183 -24.48 -2.56 15.78
N GLN A 184 -25.51 -3.10 15.14
CA GLN A 184 -26.44 -4.05 15.74
C GLN A 184 -25.96 -5.51 15.67
N GLY A 185 -24.75 -5.77 15.17
CA GLY A 185 -24.24 -7.14 15.01
C GLY A 185 -25.09 -7.96 14.03
N ARG A 186 -25.57 -7.32 12.97
CA ARG A 186 -26.35 -7.94 11.89
C ARG A 186 -25.56 -7.86 10.59
N LYS A 187 -25.75 -8.85 9.74
CA LYS A 187 -25.21 -8.85 8.38
C LYS A 187 -25.86 -7.72 7.55
N PRO A 188 -25.26 -7.34 6.41
CA PRO A 188 -25.81 -6.30 5.53
C PRO A 188 -27.24 -6.57 5.06
N ASP A 189 -27.64 -7.84 4.98
CA ASP A 189 -28.99 -8.31 4.65
C ASP A 189 -29.98 -8.26 5.84
N GLY A 190 -29.56 -7.76 7.01
CA GLY A 190 -30.38 -7.66 8.23
C GLY A 190 -30.47 -8.95 9.03
N THR A 191 -29.86 -10.05 8.57
CA THR A 191 -29.83 -11.30 9.31
C THR A 191 -28.94 -11.18 10.55
N PRO A 192 -29.31 -11.78 11.69
CA PRO A 192 -28.46 -11.76 12.87
C PRO A 192 -27.12 -12.40 12.54
N LEU A 193 -26.02 -11.71 12.86
CA LEU A 193 -24.70 -12.31 12.82
C LEU A 193 -24.72 -13.35 13.95
N SER A 194 -24.95 -14.62 13.60
CA SER A 194 -25.00 -15.71 14.56
C SER A 194 -23.75 -15.60 15.42
N LYS A 195 -23.95 -15.27 16.70
CA LYS A 195 -22.94 -15.47 17.74
C LYS A 195 -22.71 -16.97 17.77
N GLN A 196 -21.82 -17.44 16.92
CA GLN A 196 -21.30 -18.78 16.99
C GLN A 196 -20.56 -18.81 18.31
N THR A 197 -21.27 -19.35 19.30
CA THR A 197 -20.84 -19.57 20.66
C THR A 197 -19.47 -20.19 20.63
N ALA A 198 -18.52 -19.49 21.25
CA ALA A 198 -17.25 -20.03 21.67
C ALA A 198 -17.52 -21.14 22.69
N SER A 199 -17.82 -22.34 22.22
CA SER A 199 -17.95 -23.55 23.05
C SER A 199 -17.98 -24.81 22.20
N GLU A 200 -17.08 -24.97 21.21
CA GLU A 200 -16.84 -26.29 20.62
C GLU A 200 -15.50 -26.32 19.86
N THR A 201 -14.39 -26.38 20.59
CA THR A 201 -13.13 -26.92 20.06
C THR A 201 -12.42 -27.66 21.18
N GLU A 202 -13.06 -28.74 21.64
CA GLU A 202 -12.34 -29.92 22.09
C GLU A 202 -12.62 -31.02 21.06
N ARG A 203 -11.57 -31.75 20.65
CA ARG A 203 -11.55 -32.85 19.67
C ARG A 203 -11.73 -32.48 18.19
N SER A 204 -10.60 -32.30 17.52
CA SER A 204 -10.11 -33.38 16.66
C SER A 204 -8.62 -33.20 16.40
N GLU A 205 -7.88 -34.12 17.00
CA GLU A 205 -6.50 -34.47 16.74
C GLU A 205 -6.32 -34.85 15.26
N SER A 206 -5.15 -34.50 14.73
CA SER A 206 -4.54 -35.06 13.52
C SER A 206 -5.06 -34.55 12.18
N ASP A 207 -4.53 -33.42 11.71
CA ASP A 207 -3.80 -33.47 10.44
C ASP A 207 -2.73 -32.37 10.33
N ASN A 208 -1.57 -32.79 9.83
CA ASN A 208 -0.29 -32.12 9.90
C ASN A 208 -0.12 -31.20 8.68
N GLY A 209 -0.51 -29.93 8.84
CA GLY A 209 -0.33 -28.89 7.83
C GLY A 209 0.20 -27.61 8.44
N GLN A 210 1.51 -27.51 8.57
CA GLN A 210 2.24 -26.36 9.13
C GLN A 210 1.84 -25.01 8.49
N SER A 211 0.91 -24.30 9.12
CA SER A 211 0.67 -22.88 8.88
C SER A 211 1.55 -22.05 9.81
N TRP A 212 2.77 -21.77 9.37
CA TRP A 212 3.76 -20.98 10.12
C TRP A 212 3.39 -19.48 10.29
N THR A 213 2.21 -19.03 9.83
CA THR A 213 1.87 -17.59 9.79
C THR A 213 0.86 -17.13 10.85
N SER A 214 0.18 -18.02 11.56
CA SER A 214 -0.77 -17.62 12.62
C SER A 214 -0.09 -17.41 13.98
N ALA A 215 0.82 -18.30 14.38
CA ALA A 215 1.44 -18.25 15.71
C ALA A 215 2.32 -17.02 15.97
N PHE A 216 2.92 -16.42 14.93
CA PHE A 216 3.69 -15.18 15.09
C PHE A 216 2.80 -13.95 15.25
N ARG A 217 1.60 -13.94 14.66
CA ARG A 217 0.74 -12.76 14.60
C ARG A 217 -0.04 -12.53 15.89
N ASP A 218 -0.35 -13.60 16.63
CA ASP A 218 -1.05 -13.51 17.90
C ASP A 218 -0.14 -13.10 19.06
N ASN A 219 1.15 -13.45 18.98
CA ASN A 219 2.13 -13.12 20.02
C ASN A 219 2.50 -11.62 20.01
N ASP A 220 2.61 -11.02 18.83
CA ASP A 220 2.88 -9.57 18.68
C ASP A 220 1.74 -8.73 19.25
N ARG A 221 0.49 -9.17 19.07
CA ARG A 221 -0.69 -8.43 19.54
C ARG A 221 -0.80 -8.38 21.06
N ALA A 222 -0.47 -9.48 21.74
CA ALA A 222 -0.45 -9.52 23.21
C ALA A 222 0.65 -8.63 23.80
N ALA A 223 1.83 -8.61 23.16
CA ALA A 223 2.93 -7.75 23.57
C ALA A 223 2.62 -6.26 23.35
N GLU A 224 2.00 -5.90 22.23
CA GLU A 224 1.53 -4.54 21.95
C GLU A 224 0.49 -4.08 22.98
N GLN A 225 -0.47 -4.95 23.33
CA GLN A 225 -1.50 -4.65 24.34
C GLN A 225 -0.88 -4.36 25.72
N ALA A 226 0.07 -5.19 26.17
CA ALA A 226 0.76 -4.99 27.45
C ALA A 226 1.57 -3.68 27.47
N SER A 227 2.18 -3.30 26.34
CA SER A 227 2.91 -2.04 26.23
C SER A 227 1.99 -0.81 26.36
N PHE A 228 0.77 -0.91 25.84
CA PHE A 228 -0.24 0.15 25.91
C PHE A 228 -0.78 0.32 27.32
N ASP A 229 -1.08 -0.79 28.01
CA ASP A 229 -1.54 -0.78 29.39
C ASP A 229 -0.48 -0.20 30.34
N ALA A 230 0.79 -0.57 30.14
CA ALA A 230 1.91 -0.01 30.90
C ALA A 230 2.07 1.51 30.71
N MET A 231 1.77 2.02 29.51
CA MET A 231 1.81 3.46 29.23
C MET A 231 0.67 4.20 29.95
N LEU A 232 -0.55 3.65 29.93
CA LEU A 232 -1.71 4.23 30.64
C LEU A 232 -1.54 4.24 32.15
N GLU A 233 -0.96 3.18 32.72
CA GLU A 233 -0.71 3.10 34.16
C GLU A 233 0.34 4.12 34.61
N LYS A 234 1.35 4.36 33.76
CA LYS A 234 2.34 5.41 33.97
C LYS A 234 1.70 6.80 33.95
N GLU A 235 0.77 7.08 33.03
CA GLU A 235 0.01 8.35 33.03
C GLU A 235 -0.85 8.52 34.30
N ARG A 236 -1.57 7.48 34.74
CA ARG A 236 -2.33 7.55 36.00
C ARG A 236 -1.45 7.85 37.21
N LYS A 237 -0.27 7.25 37.26
CA LYS A 237 0.66 7.48 38.37
C LYS A 237 1.21 8.92 38.38
N MET A 238 1.36 9.53 37.20
CA MET A 238 1.79 10.93 37.08
C MET A 238 0.67 11.92 37.41
N SER A 239 -0.61 11.57 37.21
CA SER A 239 -1.73 12.45 37.55
C SER A 239 -2.18 12.36 39.01
N SER A 240 -1.80 11.29 39.73
CA SER A 240 -2.11 11.11 41.15
C SER A 240 -1.05 11.66 42.12
N SER A 241 0.02 12.28 41.61
CA SER A 241 1.14 12.84 42.39
C SER A 241 1.14 14.36 42.31
#